data_AF-A0A819X2M1-F1
#
_entry.id   AF-A0A819X2M1-F1
#
_cell.length_a   1.000
_cell.length_b   1.000
_cell.length_c   1.000
_cell.angle_alpha   90.00
_cell.angle_beta   90.00
_cell.angle_gamma   90.00
#
_symmetry.space_group_name_H-M   'P 1'
#
loop_
_entity.id
_entity.type
_entity.pdbx_description
1 polymer ?
#
loop_
_entity_poly.entity_id
_entity_poly.type
_entity_poly.pdbx_seq_one_letter_code
_entity_poly.pdbx_strand_id
1 'polypeptide(L)'
;MMRKLAPTGIAAAEIGGMTIHSFLGEQRNSGKPRTIKPGDSKLEKQWGLVEYLLVDEMNMVGLTLLGKLNRILSAAKHVDPQIPFGGINVIFFGDYLVSTSQLLSEKEIQQRAARSLILQTDCVIKLSTQMRTEDEQYRELLERLRHGDCTLGDCELLLTRVVGQPLVSSLRESPWNEAPILAFRNEVRTQLNNKAAVHNAAQLGHQLMVCVAQDTCRGKAIEDPILMKKLLELSDSKTKHLPGLLPFVPGMPVILTQNLAIELGLINGINGIFRQLVYEADPVSIDALSNTFPNNTQYVHQPLYALIEIARSKIECNLETLQPKIVPVPLMEQTFRVDVTDMLPKNKKPKSNQK
;
A
#
# COMPACT_ATOMS: atom_id res chain seq x y z
N MET A 1 15.69 3.99 24.92
CA MET A 1 14.90 3.07 24.03
C MET A 1 14.75 3.68 22.64
N MET A 2 14.76 2.89 21.56
CA MET A 2 14.65 3.36 20.17
C MET A 2 13.29 2.98 19.52
N ARG A 3 12.69 3.92 18.78
CA ARG A 3 11.50 3.69 17.94
C ARG A 3 11.87 3.86 16.46
N LYS A 4 11.25 3.08 15.58
CA LYS A 4 11.48 3.12 14.13
C LYS A 4 10.17 3.35 13.40
N LEU A 5 10.15 4.32 12.49
CA LEU A 5 8.99 4.70 11.70
C LEU A 5 9.35 4.81 10.23
N ALA A 6 8.37 4.59 9.35
CA ALA A 6 8.47 4.88 7.93
C ALA A 6 7.12 5.37 7.37
N PRO A 7 7.06 6.05 6.22
CA PRO A 7 5.81 6.52 5.63
C PRO A 7 4.95 5.40 5.03
N THR A 8 5.57 4.31 4.55
CA THR A 8 4.90 3.17 3.91
C THR A 8 5.00 1.90 4.76
N GLY A 9 4.06 0.97 4.56
CA GLY A 9 4.04 -0.32 5.26
C GLY A 9 5.27 -1.18 4.94
N ILE A 10 5.70 -1.20 3.68
CA ILE A 10 6.87 -1.95 3.21
C ILE A 10 8.15 -1.42 3.88
N ALA A 11 8.40 -0.11 3.81
CA ALA A 11 9.60 0.47 4.43
C ALA A 11 9.59 0.25 5.96
N ALA A 12 8.42 0.38 6.60
CA ALA A 12 8.29 0.11 8.03
C ALA A 12 8.58 -1.36 8.35
N ALA A 13 8.17 -2.29 7.50
CA ALA A 13 8.45 -3.72 7.65
C ALA A 13 9.95 -4.02 7.64
N GLU A 14 10.68 -3.44 6.68
CA GLU A 14 12.09 -3.71 6.45
C GLU A 14 12.97 -3.31 7.63
N ILE A 15 12.63 -2.20 8.30
CA ILE A 15 13.33 -1.74 9.50
C ILE A 15 12.78 -2.37 10.79
N GLY A 16 11.73 -3.19 10.72
CA GLY A 16 11.02 -3.73 11.89
C GLY A 16 10.35 -2.64 12.74
N GLY A 17 9.79 -1.63 12.07
CA GLY A 17 9.08 -0.49 12.65
C GLY A 17 7.58 -0.50 12.34
N MET A 18 6.96 0.68 12.38
CA MET A 18 5.56 0.87 12.02
C MET A 18 5.38 2.12 11.17
N THR A 19 4.24 2.25 10.48
CA THR A 19 4.01 3.45 9.68
C THR A 19 3.80 4.68 10.57
N ILE A 20 4.23 5.86 10.11
CA ILE A 20 4.00 7.13 10.84
C ILE A 20 2.49 7.32 11.09
N HIS A 21 1.64 7.04 10.10
CA HIS A 21 0.18 7.17 10.25
C HIS A 21 -0.40 6.21 11.30
N SER A 22 0.00 4.93 11.27
CA SER A 22 -0.37 3.97 12.31
C SER A 22 0.08 4.45 13.69
N PHE A 23 1.27 5.07 13.76
CA PHE A 23 1.78 5.65 14.98
C PHE A 23 0.93 6.83 15.49
N LEU A 24 0.54 7.77 14.63
CA LEU A 24 -0.29 8.92 15.03
C LEU A 24 -1.72 8.51 15.43
N GLY A 25 -2.09 7.22 15.28
CA GLY A 25 -3.45 6.74 15.48
C GLY A 25 -4.40 7.25 14.39
N GLU A 26 -3.86 7.73 13.26
CA GLU A 26 -4.62 8.05 12.06
C GLU A 26 -4.86 6.73 11.31
N GLN A 27 -5.86 5.96 11.76
CA GLN A 27 -6.38 4.91 10.90
C GLN A 27 -7.08 5.59 9.71
N ARG A 28 -6.76 5.15 8.49
CA ARG A 28 -7.38 5.63 7.23
C ARG A 28 -8.92 5.61 7.26
N ASN A 29 -9.52 4.88 8.21
CA ASN A 29 -10.94 4.56 8.28
C ASN A 29 -11.69 5.30 9.40
N SER A 30 -11.00 5.98 10.33
CA SER A 30 -11.69 6.79 11.34
C SER A 30 -11.94 8.18 10.76
N GLY A 31 -13.18 8.46 10.33
CA GLY A 31 -13.61 9.76 9.81
C GLY A 31 -13.49 10.95 10.78
N LYS A 32 -12.85 10.75 11.94
CA LYS A 32 -12.49 11.80 12.89
C LYS A 32 -10.98 11.69 13.20
N PRO A 33 -10.18 12.75 12.98
CA PRO A 33 -8.79 12.76 13.43
C PRO A 33 -8.76 12.58 14.95
N ARG A 34 -7.93 11.67 15.46
CA ARG A 34 -7.75 11.50 16.90
C ARG A 34 -7.28 12.83 17.48
N THR A 35 -8.09 13.44 18.34
CA THR A 35 -7.70 14.67 19.05
C THR A 35 -6.74 14.28 20.17
N ILE A 36 -5.45 14.27 19.86
CA ILE A 36 -4.40 14.06 20.86
C ILE A 36 -4.34 15.32 21.71
N LYS A 37 -4.59 15.15 23.01
CA LYS A 37 -4.53 16.22 24.01
C LYS A 37 -3.30 16.00 24.90
N PRO A 38 -2.66 17.07 25.39
CA PRO A 38 -1.74 16.97 26.52
C PRO A 38 -2.43 16.23 27.68
N GLY A 39 -1.75 15.27 28.33
CA GLY A 39 -2.35 14.43 29.38
C GLY A 39 -2.88 13.06 28.91
N ASP A 40 -2.65 12.66 27.65
CA ASP A 40 -2.98 11.31 27.18
C ASP A 40 -2.02 10.29 27.80
N SER A 41 -2.40 9.76 28.96
CA SER A 41 -1.61 8.79 29.74
C SER A 41 -1.11 7.57 28.94
N LYS A 42 -1.81 7.18 27.86
CA LYS A 42 -1.35 6.08 26.99
C LYS A 42 -0.18 6.53 26.12
N LEU A 43 -0.26 7.73 25.56
CA LEU A 43 0.80 8.33 24.76
C LEU A 43 2.05 8.58 25.62
N GLU A 44 1.86 9.08 26.83
CA GLU A 44 2.93 9.34 27.79
C GLU A 44 3.66 8.06 28.21
N LYS A 45 2.92 7.02 28.58
CA LYS A 45 3.53 5.70 28.88
C LYS A 45 4.28 5.14 27.68
N GLN A 46 3.75 5.35 26.48
CA GLN A 46 4.33 4.83 25.24
C GLN A 46 5.63 5.56 24.82
N TRP A 47 5.76 6.84 25.15
CA TRP A 47 6.89 7.69 24.73
C TRP A 47 7.82 8.14 25.85
N GLY A 48 7.40 8.03 27.11
CA GLY A 48 8.18 8.47 28.26
C GLY A 48 9.62 7.96 28.22
N LEU A 49 9.80 6.69 27.86
CA LEU A 49 11.11 6.01 27.81
C LEU A 49 11.83 6.07 26.45
N VAL A 50 11.20 6.63 25.41
CA VAL A 50 11.82 6.68 24.07
C VAL A 50 12.81 7.84 23.99
N GLU A 51 14.04 7.54 23.61
CA GLU A 51 15.16 8.50 23.54
C GLU A 51 15.62 8.73 22.10
N TYR A 52 15.41 7.74 21.24
CA TYR A 52 15.78 7.77 19.83
C TYR A 52 14.59 7.45 18.94
N LEU A 53 14.43 8.22 17.88
CA LEU A 53 13.46 8.02 16.82
C LEU A 53 14.15 7.92 15.47
N LEU A 54 14.05 6.76 14.82
CA LEU A 54 14.49 6.55 13.45
C LEU A 54 13.29 6.75 12.51
N VAL A 55 13.45 7.58 11.49
CA VAL A 55 12.46 7.77 10.43
C VAL A 55 13.10 7.45 9.09
N ASP A 56 12.68 6.36 8.46
CA ASP A 56 13.14 5.95 7.14
C ASP A 56 12.25 6.51 6.02
N GLU A 57 12.78 6.56 4.80
CA GLU A 57 12.14 7.13 3.60
C GLU A 57 11.60 8.56 3.82
N MET A 58 12.40 9.41 4.48
CA MET A 58 12.01 10.78 4.85
C MET A 58 11.63 11.66 3.64
N ASN A 59 12.15 11.35 2.45
CA ASN A 59 11.77 11.95 1.16
C ASN A 59 10.28 11.77 0.81
N MET A 60 9.60 10.76 1.36
CA MET A 60 8.16 10.55 1.18
C MET A 60 7.31 11.18 2.30
N VAL A 61 7.93 11.79 3.31
CA VAL A 61 7.23 12.38 4.47
C VAL A 61 6.94 13.86 4.18
N GLY A 62 5.67 14.14 3.90
CA GLY A 62 5.20 15.53 3.72
C GLY A 62 5.31 16.37 5.00
N LEU A 63 5.52 17.68 4.84
CA LEU A 63 5.70 18.62 5.95
C LEU A 63 4.53 18.61 6.96
N THR A 64 3.29 18.49 6.49
CA THR A 64 2.12 18.41 7.38
C THR A 64 2.21 17.19 8.30
N LEU A 65 2.63 16.03 7.80
CA LEU A 65 2.78 14.81 8.59
C LEU A 65 3.91 14.96 9.62
N LEU A 66 5.04 15.55 9.23
CA LEU A 66 6.17 15.81 10.12
C LEU A 66 5.79 16.79 11.25
N GLY A 67 5.06 17.86 10.93
CA GLY A 67 4.58 18.84 11.91
C GLY A 67 3.60 18.23 12.91
N LYS A 68 2.71 17.33 12.46
CA LYS A 68 1.84 16.56 13.36
C LYS A 68 2.65 15.66 14.29
N LEU A 69 3.64 14.93 13.75
CA LEU A 69 4.52 14.07 14.52
C LEU A 69 5.21 14.86 15.64
N ASN A 70 5.81 16.00 15.32
CA ASN A 70 6.44 16.89 16.30
C ASN A 70 5.48 17.27 17.44
N ARG A 71 4.30 17.79 17.09
CA ARG A 71 3.29 18.21 18.07
C ARG A 71 2.90 17.09 19.02
N ILE A 72 2.76 15.87 18.51
CA ILE A 72 2.36 14.70 19.30
C ILE A 72 3.48 14.29 20.24
N LEU A 73 4.74 14.33 19.79
CA LEU A 73 5.88 13.99 20.64
C LEU A 73 6.10 15.03 21.75
N SER A 74 6.00 16.34 21.45
CA SER A 74 6.07 17.38 22.49
C SER A 74 4.97 17.19 23.54
N ALA A 75 3.74 16.85 23.12
CA ALA A 75 2.65 16.54 24.04
C ALA A 75 2.89 15.25 24.85
N ALA A 76 3.48 14.22 24.25
CA ALA A 76 3.79 12.96 24.93
C ALA A 76 4.90 13.09 25.98
N LYS A 77 5.84 14.01 25.75
CA LYS A 77 7.00 14.25 26.61
C LYS A 77 6.75 15.33 27.65
N HIS A 78 5.59 15.99 27.64
CA HIS A 78 5.26 17.14 28.51
C HIS A 78 6.27 18.26 28.42
N VAL A 79 6.76 18.55 27.22
CA VAL A 79 7.71 19.62 26.97
C VAL A 79 7.10 20.70 26.09
N ASP A 80 7.73 21.86 26.09
CA ASP A 80 7.33 22.99 25.25
C ASP A 80 7.23 22.55 23.77
N PRO A 81 6.13 22.87 23.05
CA PRO A 81 6.01 22.64 21.61
C PRO A 81 7.15 23.22 20.75
N GLN A 82 7.92 24.19 21.27
CA GLN A 82 9.11 24.74 20.62
C GLN A 82 10.30 23.78 20.67
N ILE A 83 10.32 22.82 21.61
CA ILE A 83 11.39 21.81 21.69
C ILE A 83 11.14 20.78 20.58
N PRO A 84 12.07 20.66 19.60
CA PRO A 84 11.94 19.73 18.49
C PRO A 84 11.72 18.30 18.97
N PHE A 85 10.72 17.64 18.39
CA PHE A 85 10.34 16.25 18.63
C PHE A 85 10.22 15.86 20.11
N GLY A 86 9.88 16.83 20.97
CA GLY A 86 9.78 16.61 22.40
C GLY A 86 11.11 16.30 23.09
N GLY A 87 12.24 16.71 22.50
CA GLY A 87 13.59 16.45 23.02
C GLY A 87 14.13 15.05 22.71
N ILE A 88 13.47 14.32 21.80
CA ILE A 88 13.92 13.01 21.33
C ILE A 88 15.01 13.20 20.27
N ASN A 89 16.05 12.38 20.32
CA ASN A 89 17.06 12.35 19.27
C ASN A 89 16.48 11.71 18.01
N VAL A 90 16.38 12.46 16.91
CA VAL A 90 15.78 11.97 15.67
C VAL A 90 16.85 11.72 14.61
N ILE A 91 16.77 10.56 13.96
CA ILE A 91 17.65 10.16 12.87
C ILE A 91 16.78 9.94 11.63
N PHE A 92 17.01 10.75 10.61
CA PHE A 92 16.33 10.64 9.33
C PHE A 92 17.17 9.84 8.34
N PHE A 93 16.53 8.89 7.65
CA PHE A 93 17.07 8.18 6.49
C PHE A 93 16.19 8.46 5.28
N GLY A 94 16.77 8.53 4.09
CA GLY A 94 16.03 8.76 2.85
C GLY A 94 16.90 9.38 1.76
N ASP A 95 16.31 9.48 0.57
CA ASP A 95 16.95 10.03 -0.62
C ASP A 95 16.18 11.22 -1.20
N TYR A 96 16.74 12.42 -1.07
CA TYR A 96 16.07 13.69 -1.43
C TYR A 96 16.15 14.08 -2.91
N LEU A 97 16.52 13.16 -3.81
CA LEU A 97 16.57 13.44 -5.26
C LEU A 97 15.22 13.69 -5.92
N VAL A 98 14.15 13.11 -5.40
CA VAL A 98 12.86 13.15 -6.08
C VAL A 98 12.21 14.51 -5.81
N SER A 99 12.26 15.36 -6.84
CA SER A 99 11.57 16.64 -6.99
C SER A 99 10.39 16.78 -6.02
N THR A 100 10.64 17.57 -4.98
CA THR A 100 9.67 18.00 -4.00
C THR A 100 8.67 18.96 -4.63
N SER A 101 7.81 18.43 -5.49
CA SER A 101 6.57 19.11 -5.92
C SER A 101 5.52 19.16 -4.79
N GLN A 102 5.85 18.65 -3.60
CA GLN A 102 5.13 18.89 -2.34
C GLN A 102 5.74 20.00 -1.46
N LEU A 103 6.87 20.59 -1.86
CA LEU A 103 7.36 21.81 -1.20
C LEU A 103 6.75 23.02 -1.93
N LEU A 104 6.40 24.05 -1.15
CA LEU A 104 6.05 25.42 -1.59
C LEU A 104 4.56 25.76 -1.81
N SER A 105 3.65 25.20 -1.03
CA SER A 105 2.47 25.97 -0.63
C SER A 105 2.46 26.07 0.89
N GLU A 106 3.08 27.11 1.45
CA GLU A 106 3.16 27.39 2.89
C GLU A 106 1.84 27.99 3.43
N LYS A 107 0.72 27.32 3.15
CA LYS A 107 -0.59 27.81 3.58
C LYS A 107 -0.90 27.42 5.02
N GLU A 108 -0.24 26.39 5.57
CA GLU A 108 -0.57 25.84 6.88
C GLU A 108 0.57 25.98 7.90
N ILE A 109 0.23 26.33 9.15
CA ILE A 109 1.16 26.49 10.29
C ILE A 109 2.04 25.24 10.48
N GLN A 110 1.47 24.05 10.26
CA GLN A 110 2.18 22.77 10.41
C GLN A 110 3.35 22.62 9.44
N GLN A 111 3.24 23.20 8.23
CA GLN A 111 4.29 23.11 7.23
C GLN A 111 5.47 24.01 7.56
N ARG A 112 5.21 25.22 8.09
CA ARG A 112 6.26 26.14 8.55
C ARG A 112 7.02 25.57 9.75
N ALA A 113 6.29 25.00 10.71
CA ALA A 113 6.89 24.32 11.86
C ALA A 113 7.77 23.14 11.40
N ALA A 114 7.26 22.29 10.50
CA ALA A 114 8.02 21.17 9.96
C ALA A 114 9.29 21.59 9.18
N ARG A 115 9.22 22.67 8.41
CA ARG A 115 10.40 23.24 7.74
C ARG A 115 11.45 23.69 8.75
N SER A 116 11.03 24.37 9.81
CA SER A 116 11.94 24.78 10.90
C SER A 116 12.63 23.57 11.54
N LEU A 117 11.91 22.46 11.76
CA LEU A 117 12.49 21.22 12.29
C LEU A 117 13.58 20.65 11.39
N ILE A 118 13.35 20.63 10.06
CA ILE A 118 14.35 20.13 9.10
C ILE A 118 15.59 21.04 9.11
N LEU A 119 15.41 22.37 9.19
CA LEU A 119 16.51 23.33 9.25
C LEU A 119 17.32 23.27 10.55
N GLN A 120 16.74 22.70 11.62
CA GLN A 120 17.40 22.46 12.90
C GLN A 120 18.15 21.11 12.95
N THR A 121 18.39 20.47 11.80
CA THR A 121 19.18 19.23 11.74
C THR A 121 20.64 19.54 12.04
N ASP A 122 21.19 18.96 13.12
CA ASP A 122 22.56 19.22 13.56
C ASP A 122 23.64 18.60 12.67
N CYS A 123 23.34 17.46 12.03
CA CYS A 123 24.31 16.69 11.28
C CYS A 123 23.67 16.05 10.04
N VAL A 124 24.37 16.17 8.89
CA VAL A 124 24.00 15.50 7.65
C VAL A 124 25.16 14.62 7.20
N ILE A 125 24.91 13.33 7.07
CA ILE A 125 25.89 12.35 6.60
C ILE A 125 25.46 11.85 5.22
N LYS A 126 26.29 12.07 4.21
CA LYS A 126 26.08 11.51 2.86
C LYS A 126 26.84 10.20 2.73
N LEU A 127 26.11 9.13 2.45
CA LEU A 127 26.71 7.85 2.07
C LEU A 127 27.03 7.87 0.56
N SER A 128 28.28 7.56 0.20
CA SER A 128 28.74 7.59 -1.20
C SER A 128 28.90 6.19 -1.81
N THR A 129 29.05 5.15 -0.98
CA THR A 129 29.25 3.79 -1.46
C THR A 129 27.91 3.12 -1.75
N GLN A 130 27.72 2.72 -3.01
CA GLN A 130 26.56 1.95 -3.44
C GLN A 130 26.83 0.45 -3.21
N MET A 131 25.88 -0.27 -2.58
CA MET A 131 26.02 -1.69 -2.22
C MET A 131 25.02 -2.65 -2.92
N ARG A 132 24.08 -2.15 -3.74
CA ARG A 132 23.03 -2.96 -4.41
C ARG A 132 23.38 -3.38 -5.85
N THR A 133 24.25 -2.64 -6.54
CA THR A 133 24.54 -2.84 -7.97
C THR A 133 26.01 -3.19 -8.15
N GLU A 134 26.29 -4.39 -8.66
CA GLU A 134 27.65 -4.84 -8.95
C GLU A 134 28.12 -4.43 -10.37
N ASP A 135 27.19 -4.20 -11.29
CA ASP A 135 27.47 -3.77 -12.66
C ASP A 135 27.91 -2.30 -12.68
N GLU A 136 29.18 -2.08 -12.99
CA GLU A 136 29.81 -0.75 -13.05
C GLU A 136 29.15 0.16 -14.09
N GLN A 137 28.88 -0.35 -15.29
CA GLN A 137 28.28 0.43 -16.36
C GLN A 137 26.88 0.89 -15.97
N TYR A 138 26.10 0.01 -15.33
CA TYR A 138 24.78 0.35 -14.83
C TYR A 138 24.83 1.31 -13.63
N ARG A 139 25.81 1.14 -12.74
CA ARG A 139 26.03 2.04 -11.59
C ARG A 139 26.32 3.47 -12.04
N GLU A 140 27.21 3.64 -13.00
CA GLU A 140 27.51 4.96 -13.57
C GLU A 140 26.29 5.59 -14.26
N LEU A 141 25.52 4.80 -15.01
CA LEU A 141 24.27 5.25 -15.61
C LEU A 141 23.30 5.77 -14.55
N LEU A 142 23.11 5.03 -13.45
CA LEU A 142 22.22 5.42 -12.36
C LEU A 142 22.70 6.71 -11.66
N GLU A 143 24.01 6.89 -11.49
CA GLU A 143 24.61 8.11 -10.93
C GLU A 143 24.36 9.33 -11.83
N ARG A 144 24.50 9.17 -13.15
CA ARG A 144 24.17 10.23 -14.14
C ARG A 144 22.67 10.53 -14.17
N LEU A 145 21.84 9.49 -14.20
CA LEU A 145 20.38 9.62 -14.17
C LEU A 145 19.90 10.36 -12.92
N ARG A 146 20.54 10.10 -11.78
CA ARG A 146 20.32 10.77 -10.50
C ARG A 146 20.52 12.29 -10.59
N HIS A 147 21.51 12.77 -11.35
CA HIS A 147 21.80 14.20 -11.50
C HIS A 147 21.14 14.84 -12.73
N GLY A 148 20.53 14.03 -13.61
CA GLY A 148 19.95 14.49 -14.87
C GLY A 148 20.98 14.62 -16.00
N ASP A 149 22.19 14.07 -15.83
CA ASP A 149 23.32 14.17 -16.76
C ASP A 149 23.43 12.94 -17.70
N CYS A 150 22.28 12.38 -18.11
CA CYS A 150 22.26 11.21 -18.98
C CYS A 150 22.88 11.49 -20.35
N THR A 151 23.68 10.54 -20.82
CA THR A 151 24.33 10.57 -22.14
C THR A 151 23.52 9.78 -23.17
N LEU A 152 23.85 9.94 -24.46
CA LEU A 152 23.27 9.10 -25.52
C LEU A 152 23.57 7.61 -25.30
N GLY A 153 24.77 7.27 -24.81
CA GLY A 153 25.14 5.89 -24.49
C GLY A 153 24.28 5.29 -23.36
N ASP A 154 23.84 6.10 -22.39
CA ASP A 154 22.91 5.65 -21.35
C ASP A 154 21.54 5.29 -21.95
N CYS A 155 21.04 6.12 -22.86
CA CYS A 155 19.79 5.86 -23.58
C CYS A 155 19.90 4.59 -24.42
N GLU A 156 20.97 4.41 -25.18
CA GLU A 156 21.23 3.21 -25.97
C GLU A 156 21.27 1.96 -25.09
N LEU A 157 21.96 2.02 -23.94
CA LEU A 157 22.01 0.93 -22.98
C LEU A 157 20.62 0.54 -22.48
N LEU A 158 19.78 1.51 -22.09
CA LEU A 158 18.40 1.24 -21.66
C LEU A 158 17.54 0.67 -22.79
N LEU A 159 17.71 1.15 -24.02
CA LEU A 159 16.99 0.65 -25.19
C LEU A 159 17.30 -0.83 -25.45
N THR A 160 18.49 -1.33 -25.12
CA THR A 160 18.81 -2.76 -25.23
C THR A 160 17.94 -3.65 -24.33
N ARG A 161 17.33 -3.09 -23.28
CA ARG A 161 16.48 -3.81 -22.32
C ARG A 161 14.99 -3.73 -22.64
N VAL A 162 14.63 -3.14 -23.77
CA VAL A 162 13.24 -3.11 -24.26
C VAL A 162 12.87 -4.49 -24.80
N VAL A 163 11.66 -4.94 -24.46
CA VAL A 163 11.12 -6.22 -24.94
C VAL A 163 11.08 -6.26 -26.47
N GLY A 164 11.55 -7.36 -27.06
CA GLY A 164 11.73 -7.55 -28.49
C GLY A 164 13.16 -7.31 -28.97
N GLN A 165 14.06 -6.80 -28.13
CA GLN A 165 15.49 -6.73 -28.42
C GLN A 165 16.18 -8.08 -28.22
N PRO A 166 17.38 -8.31 -28.81
CA PRO A 166 18.12 -9.57 -28.65
C PRO A 166 18.36 -9.98 -27.20
N LEU A 167 18.52 -9.00 -26.30
CA LEU A 167 18.74 -9.24 -24.86
C LEU A 167 17.46 -9.54 -24.08
N VAL A 168 16.29 -9.14 -24.59
CA VAL A 168 14.98 -9.36 -23.97
C VAL A 168 13.98 -9.75 -25.05
N SER A 169 14.14 -10.95 -25.61
CA SER A 169 13.30 -11.45 -26.70
C SER A 169 11.83 -11.62 -26.28
N SER A 170 11.59 -12.06 -25.05
CA SER A 170 10.27 -12.41 -24.53
C SER A 170 10.22 -12.25 -23.01
N LEU A 171 9.04 -11.88 -22.49
CA LEU A 171 8.75 -11.89 -21.05
C LEU A 171 8.26 -13.25 -20.56
N ARG A 172 8.13 -14.26 -21.43
CA ARG A 172 7.60 -15.59 -21.08
C ARG A 172 8.65 -16.52 -20.47
N GLU A 173 9.92 -16.17 -20.60
CA GLU A 173 11.05 -17.00 -20.21
C GLU A 173 11.72 -16.44 -18.95
N SER A 174 12.41 -17.32 -18.22
CA SER A 174 13.21 -16.92 -17.06
C SER A 174 14.36 -15.98 -17.47
N PRO A 175 14.68 -14.93 -16.70
CA PRO A 175 14.12 -14.58 -15.38
C PRO A 175 12.89 -13.65 -15.43
N TRP A 176 12.39 -13.30 -16.62
CA TRP A 176 11.37 -12.28 -16.81
C TRP A 176 9.94 -12.74 -16.51
N ASN A 177 9.68 -14.03 -16.64
CA ASN A 177 8.38 -14.64 -16.37
C ASN A 177 7.91 -14.48 -14.92
N GLU A 178 8.82 -14.26 -13.98
CA GLU A 178 8.54 -14.05 -12.56
C GLU A 178 8.82 -12.61 -12.09
N ALA A 179 9.24 -11.73 -13.01
CA ALA A 179 9.63 -10.37 -12.65
C ALA A 179 8.41 -9.52 -12.22
N PRO A 180 8.54 -8.70 -11.15
CA PRO A 180 7.50 -7.77 -10.77
C PRO A 180 7.34 -6.67 -11.83
N ILE A 181 6.09 -6.31 -12.15
CA ILE A 181 5.79 -5.24 -13.10
C ILE A 181 5.44 -3.96 -12.34
N LEU A 182 6.16 -2.89 -12.62
CA LEU A 182 5.89 -1.55 -12.08
C LEU A 182 5.02 -0.76 -13.07
N ALA A 183 3.98 -0.11 -12.56
CA ALA A 183 3.10 0.74 -13.35
C ALA A 183 2.86 2.09 -12.65
N PHE A 184 2.79 3.16 -13.43
CA PHE A 184 2.57 4.52 -12.91
C PHE A 184 1.16 4.74 -12.35
N ARG A 185 0.16 3.98 -12.83
CA ARG A 185 -1.26 4.17 -12.47
C ARG A 185 -1.82 2.90 -11.88
N ASN A 186 -2.64 3.06 -10.82
CA ASN A 186 -3.31 1.95 -10.16
C ASN A 186 -4.24 1.18 -11.10
N GLU A 187 -4.95 1.89 -12.00
CA GLU A 187 -5.83 1.27 -12.99
C GLU A 187 -5.07 0.29 -13.90
N VAL A 188 -3.88 0.69 -14.35
CA VAL A 188 -3.02 -0.14 -15.22
C VAL A 188 -2.51 -1.35 -14.45
N ARG A 189 -2.04 -1.15 -13.21
CA ARG A 189 -1.62 -2.24 -12.31
C ARG A 189 -2.74 -3.26 -12.12
N THR A 190 -3.97 -2.80 -11.85
CA THR A 190 -5.13 -3.68 -11.63
C THR A 190 -5.46 -4.49 -12.89
N GLN A 191 -5.44 -3.87 -14.07
CA GLN A 191 -5.65 -4.60 -15.32
C GLN A 191 -4.55 -5.62 -15.62
N LEU A 192 -3.29 -5.29 -15.33
CA LEU A 192 -2.16 -6.21 -15.48
C LEU A 192 -2.30 -7.40 -14.53
N ASN A 193 -2.65 -7.17 -13.25
CA ASN A 193 -2.90 -8.22 -12.29
C ASN A 193 -4.07 -9.13 -12.69
N ASN A 194 -5.16 -8.57 -13.20
CA ASN A 194 -6.29 -9.37 -13.70
C ASN A 194 -5.87 -10.27 -14.87
N LYS A 195 -5.10 -9.73 -15.83
CA LYS A 195 -4.55 -10.53 -16.95
C LYS A 195 -3.58 -11.60 -16.47
N ALA A 196 -2.71 -11.28 -15.50
CA ALA A 196 -1.79 -12.23 -14.90
C ALA A 196 -2.52 -13.37 -14.17
N ALA A 197 -3.60 -13.08 -13.44
CA ALA A 197 -4.42 -14.10 -12.80
C ALA A 197 -5.08 -15.04 -13.81
N VAL A 198 -5.66 -14.51 -14.90
CA VAL A 198 -6.23 -15.32 -15.99
C VAL A 198 -5.16 -16.21 -16.63
N HIS A 199 -3.97 -15.66 -16.88
CA HIS A 199 -2.86 -16.40 -17.46
C HIS A 199 -2.36 -17.52 -16.54
N ASN A 200 -2.18 -17.23 -15.26
CA ASN A 200 -1.73 -18.21 -14.26
C ASN A 200 -2.74 -19.33 -14.06
N ALA A 201 -4.05 -19.02 -14.07
CA ALA A 201 -5.10 -20.04 -14.02
C ALA A 201 -4.96 -21.03 -15.19
N ALA A 202 -4.77 -20.51 -16.41
CA ALA A 202 -4.60 -21.34 -17.60
C ALA A 202 -3.30 -22.16 -17.57
N GLN A 203 -2.19 -21.57 -17.11
CA GLN A 203 -0.90 -22.27 -17.04
C GLN A 203 -0.86 -23.38 -15.97
N LEU A 204 -1.41 -23.12 -14.79
CA LEU A 204 -1.41 -24.06 -13.68
C LEU A 204 -2.53 -25.10 -13.76
N GLY A 205 -3.46 -24.96 -14.72
CA GLY A 205 -4.64 -25.83 -14.82
C GLY A 205 -5.59 -25.67 -13.63
N HIS A 206 -5.58 -24.50 -12.98
CA HIS A 206 -6.44 -24.19 -11.85
C HIS A 206 -7.64 -23.36 -12.28
N GLN A 207 -8.78 -23.55 -11.61
CA GLN A 207 -9.95 -22.73 -11.83
C GLN A 207 -9.72 -21.31 -11.28
N LEU A 208 -9.98 -20.31 -12.11
CA LEU A 208 -9.96 -18.91 -11.68
C LEU A 208 -11.15 -18.65 -10.76
N MET A 209 -10.87 -18.20 -9.54
CA MET A 209 -11.88 -17.73 -8.61
C MET A 209 -11.89 -16.20 -8.61
N VAL A 210 -13.05 -15.58 -8.50
CA VAL A 210 -13.18 -14.13 -8.32
C VAL A 210 -14.02 -13.87 -7.08
N CYS A 211 -13.41 -13.25 -6.08
CA CYS A 211 -14.11 -12.71 -4.93
C CYS A 211 -14.84 -11.44 -5.36
N VAL A 212 -16.18 -11.45 -5.25
CA VAL A 212 -17.03 -10.32 -5.62
C VAL A 212 -17.30 -9.46 -4.40
N ALA A 213 -17.02 -8.16 -4.50
CA ALA A 213 -17.30 -7.20 -3.43
C ALA A 213 -18.80 -7.10 -3.15
N GLN A 214 -19.15 -6.81 -1.90
CA GLN A 214 -20.51 -6.56 -1.47
C GLN A 214 -20.67 -5.10 -1.08
N ASP A 215 -21.36 -4.35 -1.93
CA ASP A 215 -21.62 -2.94 -1.69
C ASP A 215 -22.96 -2.72 -0.99
N THR A 216 -22.95 -1.92 0.07
CA THR A 216 -24.17 -1.47 0.75
C THR A 216 -24.20 0.06 0.84
N CYS A 217 -25.40 0.64 0.80
CA CYS A 217 -25.61 2.06 1.00
C CYS A 217 -26.40 2.28 2.29
N ARG A 218 -25.76 2.90 3.29
CA ARG A 218 -26.36 3.14 4.62
C ARG A 218 -26.94 1.86 5.25
N GLY A 219 -26.22 0.74 5.09
CA GLY A 219 -26.61 -0.57 5.61
C GLY A 219 -27.68 -1.31 4.79
N LYS A 220 -28.14 -0.75 3.67
CA LYS A 220 -29.08 -1.41 2.75
C LYS A 220 -28.34 -1.97 1.55
N ALA A 221 -28.71 -3.19 1.13
CA ALA A 221 -28.22 -3.77 -0.11
C ALA A 221 -28.62 -2.90 -1.31
N ILE A 222 -27.76 -2.90 -2.34
CA ILE A 222 -28.03 -2.17 -3.57
C ILE A 222 -28.80 -3.09 -4.51
N GLU A 223 -30.07 -2.76 -4.75
CA GLU A 223 -30.98 -3.60 -5.56
C GLU A 223 -30.87 -3.33 -7.07
N ASP A 224 -30.43 -2.14 -7.50
CA ASP A 224 -30.34 -1.80 -8.93
C ASP A 224 -29.15 -2.53 -9.58
N PRO A 225 -29.37 -3.49 -10.51
CA PRO A 225 -28.30 -4.28 -11.11
C PRO A 225 -27.31 -3.44 -11.94
N ILE A 226 -27.77 -2.33 -12.51
CA ILE A 226 -26.92 -1.42 -13.30
C ILE A 226 -25.95 -0.70 -12.37
N LEU A 227 -26.44 -0.27 -11.21
CA LEU A 227 -25.61 0.40 -10.21
C LEU A 227 -24.61 -0.58 -9.61
N MET A 228 -25.04 -1.79 -9.24
CA MET A 228 -24.17 -2.84 -8.72
C MET A 228 -23.02 -3.14 -9.69
N LYS A 229 -23.32 -3.36 -10.97
CA LYS A 229 -22.29 -3.61 -11.99
C LYS A 229 -21.29 -2.46 -12.09
N LYS A 230 -21.77 -1.21 -12.11
CA LYS A 230 -20.89 -0.04 -12.20
C LYS A 230 -20.02 0.17 -10.98
N LEU A 231 -20.49 -0.18 -9.78
CA LEU A 231 -19.69 -0.13 -8.57
C LEU A 231 -18.56 -1.16 -8.61
N LEU A 232 -18.85 -2.38 -9.08
CA LEU A 232 -17.84 -3.43 -9.26
C LEU A 232 -16.75 -3.05 -10.27
N GLU A 233 -17.10 -2.26 -11.29
CA GLU A 233 -16.20 -1.76 -12.33
C GLU A 233 -15.41 -0.50 -11.90
N LEU A 234 -15.65 0.04 -10.70
CA LEU A 234 -14.90 1.21 -10.25
C LEU A 234 -13.41 0.90 -10.07
N SER A 235 -12.59 1.89 -10.42
CA SER A 235 -11.17 1.87 -10.06
C SER A 235 -11.04 1.78 -8.53
N ASP A 236 -10.13 0.92 -8.09
CA ASP A 236 -9.78 0.73 -6.68
C ASP A 236 -9.33 2.04 -6.02
N SER A 237 -8.81 3.00 -6.79
CA SER A 237 -8.48 4.35 -6.31
C SER A 237 -9.70 5.12 -5.76
N LYS A 238 -10.90 4.85 -6.27
CA LYS A 238 -12.15 5.49 -5.83
C LYS A 238 -12.82 4.75 -4.66
N THR A 239 -12.46 3.50 -4.43
CA THR A 239 -13.05 2.60 -3.42
C THR A 239 -12.05 2.29 -2.30
N LYS A 240 -11.16 3.23 -1.98
CA LYS A 240 -10.17 3.10 -0.89
C LYS A 240 -9.25 1.88 -1.03
N HIS A 241 -8.85 1.58 -2.26
CA HIS A 241 -7.99 0.45 -2.65
C HIS A 241 -8.64 -0.93 -2.46
N LEU A 242 -9.96 -1.02 -2.36
CA LEU A 242 -10.70 -2.27 -2.43
C LEU A 242 -11.31 -2.47 -3.83
N PRO A 243 -10.82 -3.43 -4.63
CA PRO A 243 -11.40 -3.68 -5.94
C PRO A 243 -12.78 -4.34 -5.81
N GLY A 244 -13.67 -4.04 -6.76
CA GLY A 244 -14.97 -4.71 -6.84
C GLY A 244 -14.88 -6.19 -7.20
N LEU A 245 -13.88 -6.55 -8.01
CA LEU A 245 -13.59 -7.92 -8.42
C LEU A 245 -12.14 -8.25 -8.09
N LEU A 246 -11.91 -9.23 -7.23
CA LEU A 246 -10.58 -9.65 -6.81
C LEU A 246 -10.30 -11.10 -7.27
N PRO A 247 -9.47 -11.30 -8.31
CA PRO A 247 -9.17 -12.65 -8.81
C PRO A 247 -8.18 -13.39 -7.91
N PHE A 248 -8.39 -14.70 -7.80
CA PHE A 248 -7.60 -15.63 -7.02
C PHE A 248 -7.34 -16.92 -7.81
N VAL A 249 -6.09 -17.38 -7.75
CA VAL A 249 -5.63 -18.65 -8.30
C VAL A 249 -4.69 -19.29 -7.28
N PRO A 250 -4.92 -20.52 -6.82
CA PRO A 250 -4.00 -21.21 -5.92
C PRO A 250 -2.56 -21.14 -6.44
N GLY A 251 -1.62 -20.75 -5.58
CA GLY A 251 -0.22 -20.55 -5.92
C GLY A 251 0.15 -19.14 -6.40
N MET A 252 -0.81 -18.24 -6.64
CA MET A 252 -0.48 -16.88 -7.09
C MET A 252 0.17 -16.03 -5.98
N PRO A 253 1.12 -15.14 -6.32
CA PRO A 253 1.66 -14.19 -5.38
C PRO A 253 0.60 -13.14 -5.02
N VAL A 254 0.53 -12.80 -3.74
CA VAL A 254 -0.38 -11.81 -3.18
C VAL A 254 0.37 -10.91 -2.20
N ILE A 255 -0.13 -9.70 -1.98
CA ILE A 255 0.46 -8.73 -1.05
C ILE A 255 -0.63 -8.32 -0.05
N LEU A 256 -0.34 -8.37 1.25
CA LEU A 256 -1.25 -7.81 2.25
C LEU A 256 -1.30 -6.30 2.11
N THR A 257 -2.49 -5.71 2.09
CA THR A 257 -2.68 -4.26 1.96
C THR A 257 -2.92 -3.57 3.30
N GLN A 258 -3.02 -4.34 4.39
CA GLN A 258 -3.29 -3.85 5.74
C GLN A 258 -2.45 -4.54 6.80
N ASN A 259 -2.31 -3.88 7.95
CA ASN A 259 -1.67 -4.44 9.13
C ASN A 259 -2.69 -5.29 9.88
N LEU A 260 -2.52 -6.61 9.85
CA LEU A 260 -3.35 -7.56 10.61
C LEU A 260 -2.79 -7.75 12.01
N ALA A 261 -1.50 -8.05 12.12
CA ALA A 261 -0.80 -8.29 13.37
C ALA A 261 0.69 -7.96 13.22
N ILE A 262 1.06 -6.73 13.60
CA ILE A 262 2.44 -6.21 13.45
C ILE A 262 3.45 -7.09 14.21
N GLU A 263 3.09 -7.51 15.43
CA GLU A 263 3.96 -8.34 16.28
C GLU A 263 4.29 -9.70 15.64
N LEU A 264 3.37 -10.23 14.82
CA LEU A 264 3.53 -11.48 14.08
C LEU A 264 4.15 -11.29 12.69
N GLY A 265 4.49 -10.06 12.32
CA GLY A 265 5.00 -9.71 10.99
C GLY A 265 3.93 -9.63 9.91
N LEU A 266 2.63 -9.63 10.26
CA LEU A 266 1.53 -9.53 9.31
C LEU A 266 1.18 -8.06 9.04
N ILE A 267 1.96 -7.46 8.16
CA ILE A 267 1.94 -6.02 7.88
C ILE A 267 1.69 -5.71 6.42
N ASN A 268 1.17 -4.51 6.16
CA ASN A 268 0.92 -4.01 4.82
C ASN A 268 2.23 -4.02 4.01
N GLY A 269 2.21 -4.69 2.86
CA GLY A 269 3.33 -4.83 1.96
C GLY A 269 4.04 -6.18 2.01
N ILE A 270 3.69 -7.05 2.97
CA ILE A 270 4.28 -8.39 3.00
C ILE A 270 3.72 -9.25 1.87
N ASN A 271 4.63 -9.93 1.18
CA ASN A 271 4.29 -10.89 0.14
C ASN A 271 3.86 -12.22 0.76
N GLY A 272 2.91 -12.87 0.12
CA GLY A 272 2.48 -14.23 0.44
C GLY A 272 2.06 -14.98 -0.81
N ILE A 273 1.76 -16.26 -0.63
CA ILE A 273 1.24 -17.15 -1.67
C ILE A 273 -0.19 -17.50 -1.30
N PHE A 274 -1.13 -17.19 -2.19
CA PHE A 274 -2.52 -17.57 -1.96
C PHE A 274 -2.68 -19.09 -2.07
N ARG A 275 -3.34 -19.71 -1.07
CA ARG A 275 -3.56 -21.16 -1.03
C ARG A 275 -5.02 -21.52 -1.30
N GLN A 276 -5.96 -20.89 -0.61
CA GLN A 276 -7.37 -21.25 -0.70
C GLN A 276 -8.28 -20.09 -0.30
N LEU A 277 -9.46 -20.01 -0.91
CA LEU A 277 -10.55 -19.15 -0.45
C LEU A 277 -11.57 -20.03 0.28
N VAL A 278 -11.97 -19.63 1.49
CA VAL A 278 -12.96 -20.35 2.30
C VAL A 278 -14.28 -19.60 2.24
N TYR A 279 -15.37 -20.30 1.96
CA TYR A 279 -16.72 -19.77 1.80
C TYR A 279 -17.74 -20.87 2.14
N GLU A 280 -18.94 -20.48 2.60
CA GLU A 280 -20.00 -21.43 2.99
C GLU A 280 -21.04 -21.67 1.89
N ALA A 281 -21.31 -20.65 1.08
CA ALA A 281 -22.31 -20.71 0.02
C ALA A 281 -21.70 -21.22 -1.30
N ASP A 282 -22.47 -22.01 -2.05
CA ASP A 282 -22.03 -22.46 -3.36
C ASP A 282 -21.75 -21.27 -4.29
N PRO A 283 -20.63 -21.29 -5.04
CA PRO A 283 -20.28 -20.22 -5.95
C PRO A 283 -21.35 -20.10 -7.04
N VAL A 284 -21.88 -18.91 -7.24
CA VAL A 284 -22.87 -18.69 -8.29
C VAL A 284 -22.13 -18.48 -9.61
N SER A 285 -22.43 -19.30 -10.62
CA SER A 285 -22.01 -19.01 -11.99
C SER A 285 -22.88 -17.86 -12.50
N ILE A 286 -22.37 -16.63 -12.46
CA ILE A 286 -23.10 -15.47 -12.97
C ILE A 286 -22.50 -15.08 -14.31
N ASP A 287 -23.20 -15.45 -15.38
CA ASP A 287 -22.85 -15.14 -16.78
C ASP A 287 -22.83 -13.63 -17.12
N ALA A 288 -23.15 -12.73 -16.18
CA ALA A 288 -23.54 -11.36 -16.50
C ALA A 288 -22.84 -10.22 -15.72
N LEU A 289 -21.97 -10.52 -14.75
CA LEU A 289 -21.39 -9.45 -13.90
C LEU A 289 -20.31 -8.63 -14.64
N SER A 290 -19.46 -9.26 -15.45
CA SER A 290 -18.36 -8.54 -16.11
C SER A 290 -17.74 -9.34 -17.27
N ASN A 291 -17.51 -8.68 -18.41
CA ASN A 291 -16.73 -9.25 -19.53
C ASN A 291 -15.20 -9.30 -19.24
N THR A 292 -14.81 -9.09 -17.98
CA THR A 292 -13.39 -8.96 -17.58
C THR A 292 -12.70 -10.31 -17.45
N PHE A 293 -13.43 -11.36 -17.08
CA PHE A 293 -12.87 -12.69 -16.83
C PHE A 293 -13.52 -13.75 -17.74
N PRO A 294 -12.84 -14.87 -18.04
CA PRO A 294 -13.37 -15.94 -18.88
C PRO A 294 -14.66 -16.59 -18.33
N ASN A 295 -15.46 -17.22 -19.19
CA ASN A 295 -16.75 -17.81 -18.79
C ASN A 295 -16.65 -18.95 -17.76
N ASN A 296 -15.52 -19.65 -17.69
CA ASN A 296 -15.29 -20.72 -16.70
C ASN A 296 -14.86 -20.20 -15.32
N THR A 297 -14.94 -18.89 -15.08
CA THR A 297 -14.59 -18.25 -13.82
C THR A 297 -15.62 -18.55 -12.74
N GLN A 298 -15.14 -18.94 -11.57
CA GLN A 298 -15.96 -19.19 -10.39
C GLN A 298 -16.11 -17.90 -9.58
N TYR A 299 -17.31 -17.33 -9.56
CA TYR A 299 -17.59 -16.13 -8.76
C TYR A 299 -18.03 -16.53 -7.34
N VAL A 300 -17.27 -16.06 -6.35
CA VAL A 300 -17.51 -16.34 -4.94
C VAL A 300 -18.08 -15.08 -4.30
N HIS A 301 -19.29 -15.20 -3.79
CA HIS A 301 -19.94 -14.20 -2.95
C HIS A 301 -19.79 -14.60 -1.48
N GLN A 302 -19.62 -13.63 -0.60
CA GLN A 302 -19.51 -13.86 0.86
C GLN A 302 -18.44 -14.88 1.27
N PRO A 303 -17.16 -14.69 0.87
CA PRO A 303 -16.11 -15.51 1.44
C PRO A 303 -15.98 -15.27 2.94
N LEU A 304 -15.57 -16.28 3.71
CA LEU A 304 -15.26 -16.11 5.12
C LEU A 304 -13.86 -15.49 5.29
N TYR A 305 -12.86 -16.10 4.65
CA TYR A 305 -11.46 -15.67 4.71
C TYR A 305 -10.64 -16.33 3.58
N ALA A 306 -9.45 -15.79 3.31
CA ALA A 306 -8.46 -16.38 2.43
C ALA A 306 -7.30 -16.98 3.24
N LEU A 307 -6.86 -18.18 2.90
CA LEU A 307 -5.65 -18.80 3.44
C LEU A 307 -4.45 -18.36 2.61
N ILE A 308 -3.52 -17.65 3.24
CA ILE A 308 -2.30 -17.13 2.61
C ILE A 308 -1.09 -17.67 3.34
N GLU A 309 -0.14 -18.25 2.60
CA GLU A 309 1.15 -18.62 3.14
C GLU A 309 2.10 -17.41 3.16
N ILE A 310 2.60 -17.06 4.33
CA ILE A 310 3.46 -15.90 4.53
C ILE A 310 4.79 -16.38 5.14
N ALA A 311 5.76 -16.63 4.26
CA ALA A 311 7.05 -17.24 4.61
C ALA A 311 7.83 -16.48 5.69
N ARG A 312 7.70 -15.14 5.68
CA ARG A 312 8.36 -14.17 6.59
C ARG A 312 7.57 -13.88 7.87
N SER A 313 6.40 -14.50 8.07
CA SER A 313 5.65 -14.34 9.31
C SER A 313 6.41 -14.97 10.49
N LYS A 314 6.25 -14.41 11.68
CA LYS A 314 6.81 -14.95 12.94
C LYS A 314 5.89 -16.01 13.57
N ILE A 315 5.00 -16.58 12.77
CA ILE A 315 3.99 -17.54 13.24
C ILE A 315 4.64 -18.92 13.24
N GLU A 316 5.14 -19.30 14.39
CA GLU A 316 5.55 -20.65 14.72
C GLU A 316 4.28 -21.38 15.19
N CYS A 317 3.53 -22.00 14.27
CA CYS A 317 2.18 -22.52 14.59
C CYS A 317 2.19 -23.57 15.71
N ASN A 318 1.30 -23.37 16.69
CA ASN A 318 0.69 -24.37 17.58
C ASN A 318 -0.86 -24.34 17.44
N LEU A 319 -1.40 -23.94 16.28
CA LEU A 319 -2.83 -24.06 15.98
C LEU A 319 -3.05 -25.47 15.39
N GLU A 320 -3.74 -26.32 16.14
CA GLU A 320 -3.81 -27.79 15.97
C GLU A 320 -4.17 -28.29 14.55
N THR A 321 -4.73 -27.45 13.68
CA THR A 321 -5.20 -27.81 12.33
C THR A 321 -4.54 -27.05 11.19
N LEU A 322 -3.77 -25.99 11.44
CA LEU A 322 -3.18 -25.16 10.39
C LEU A 322 -1.68 -25.43 10.25
N GLN A 323 -1.23 -25.65 9.01
CA GLN A 323 0.19 -25.78 8.72
C GLN A 323 0.95 -24.51 9.12
N PRO A 324 2.24 -24.62 9.50
CA PRO A 324 3.08 -23.48 9.81
C PRO A 324 3.03 -22.41 8.71
N LYS A 325 2.99 -21.13 9.11
CA LYS A 325 3.03 -19.96 8.21
C LYS A 325 1.80 -19.75 7.31
N ILE A 326 0.76 -20.58 7.41
CA ILE A 326 -0.54 -20.31 6.80
C ILE A 326 -1.36 -19.41 7.71
N VAL A 327 -1.85 -18.31 7.15
CA VAL A 327 -2.56 -17.27 7.87
C VAL A 327 -3.96 -17.09 7.28
N PRO A 328 -5.02 -17.17 8.10
CA PRO A 328 -6.36 -16.77 7.68
C PRO A 328 -6.44 -15.23 7.61
N VAL A 329 -6.69 -14.72 6.42
CA VAL A 329 -6.86 -13.28 6.15
C VAL A 329 -8.36 -13.01 6.00
N PRO A 330 -8.96 -12.24 6.92
CA PRO A 330 -10.39 -11.98 6.91
C PRO A 330 -10.79 -11.03 5.79
N LEU A 331 -12.09 -10.98 5.51
CA LEU A 331 -12.67 -9.95 4.66
C LEU A 331 -12.38 -8.55 5.17
N MET A 332 -12.33 -7.62 4.22
CA MET A 332 -12.11 -6.20 4.50
C MET A 332 -13.34 -5.39 4.12
N GLU A 333 -13.68 -4.42 4.97
CA GLU A 333 -14.75 -3.46 4.72
C GLU A 333 -14.17 -2.04 4.63
N GLN A 334 -14.68 -1.23 3.71
CA GLN A 334 -14.34 0.19 3.58
C GLN A 334 -15.57 1.01 3.26
N THR A 335 -15.63 2.22 3.82
CA THR A 335 -16.64 3.22 3.47
C THR A 335 -16.03 4.24 2.49
N PHE A 336 -16.70 4.44 1.36
CA PHE A 336 -16.31 5.39 0.34
C PHE A 336 -17.51 6.23 -0.12
N ARG A 337 -17.24 7.29 -0.88
CA ARG A 337 -18.27 8.17 -1.46
C ARG A 337 -18.07 8.24 -2.95
N VAL A 338 -19.17 8.11 -3.68
CA VAL A 338 -19.19 8.12 -5.13
C VAL A 338 -20.35 8.99 -5.59
N ASP A 339 -20.13 9.76 -6.64
CA ASP A 339 -21.22 10.45 -7.32
C ASP A 339 -21.99 9.45 -8.20
N VAL A 340 -23.20 9.12 -7.78
CA VAL A 340 -24.08 8.18 -8.46
C VAL A 340 -24.71 8.80 -9.72
N THR A 341 -24.72 10.14 -9.83
CA THR A 341 -25.37 10.83 -10.96
C THR A 341 -24.66 10.62 -12.29
N ASP A 342 -23.38 10.27 -12.27
CA ASP A 342 -22.61 9.86 -13.45
C ASP A 342 -22.74 8.35 -13.75
N MET A 343 -23.25 7.58 -12.79
CA MET A 343 -23.39 6.12 -12.90
C MET A 343 -24.78 5.70 -13.35
N LEU A 344 -25.82 6.51 -13.18
CA LEU A 344 -27.15 6.17 -13.67
C LEU A 344 -27.40 6.74 -15.07
N PRO A 345 -28.11 6.00 -15.95
CA PRO A 345 -28.55 6.55 -17.25
C PRO A 345 -29.40 7.81 -17.02
N LYS A 346 -29.35 8.76 -17.97
CA LYS A 346 -30.00 10.09 -17.85
C LYS A 346 -31.48 10.02 -17.40
N ASN A 347 -32.20 8.96 -17.74
CA ASN A 347 -33.62 8.75 -17.40
C ASN A 347 -33.89 8.31 -15.96
N LYS A 348 -32.86 7.96 -15.18
CA LYS A 348 -32.94 7.60 -13.75
C LYS A 348 -32.19 8.57 -12.83
N LYS A 349 -31.71 9.71 -13.36
CA LYS A 349 -31.04 10.71 -12.52
C LYS A 349 -32.05 11.24 -11.48
N PRO A 350 -31.76 11.14 -10.16
CA PRO A 350 -32.63 11.73 -9.17
C PRO A 350 -32.71 13.24 -9.45
N LYS A 351 -33.94 13.79 -9.44
CA LYS A 351 -34.13 15.24 -9.45
C LYS A 351 -33.31 15.81 -8.29
N SER A 352 -32.39 16.70 -8.60
CA SER A 352 -31.45 17.35 -7.67
C SER A 352 -32.08 17.55 -6.29
N ASN A 353 -31.63 16.78 -5.30
CA ASN A 353 -31.61 17.04 -3.85
C ASN A 353 -31.60 15.73 -3.07
N GLN A 354 -30.44 15.07 -2.98
CA GLN A 354 -30.07 14.26 -1.81
C GLN A 354 -28.58 13.91 -1.89
N LYS A 355 -27.83 14.38 -0.87
CA LYS A 355 -26.39 14.16 -0.65
C LYS A 355 -26.09 12.79 -0.01
#